data_AF-A0A7V2S6M7-F1
#
_entry.id   AF-A0A7V2S6M7-F1
#
_cell.length_a   1.000
_cell.length_b   1.000
_cell.length_c   1.000
_cell.angle_alpha   90.00
_cell.angle_beta   90.00
_cell.angle_gamma   90.00
#
_symmetry.space_group_name_H-M   'P 1'
#
loop_
_entity.id
_entity.type
_entity.pdbx_description
1 polymer ?
#
loop_
_entity_poly.entity_id
_entity_poly.type
_entity_poly.pdbx_seq_one_letter_code
_entity_poly.pdbx_strand_id
1 'polypeptide(L)'
;MLKKLILIFIIATCLYLLIKGSDLLETNISFLWNIPLGNILAYLALLSSTVFTLLITSKKTKLFILAKIDLVLSILWLPVSILASGNVKVSFSSQSPLSSDYWYSYTAIIVLINLGIILWYGISKLIHYIRQSLSPL
;
A
#
# COMPACT_ATOMS: atom_id res chain seq x y z
N MET A 1 2.52 -13.62 -15.17
CA MET A 1 1.47 -14.07 -14.24
C MET A 1 1.52 -13.35 -12.89
N LEU A 2 2.69 -13.25 -12.25
CA LEU A 2 2.86 -12.62 -10.92
C LEU A 2 2.15 -11.26 -10.74
N LYS A 3 2.33 -10.30 -11.66
CA LYS A 3 1.67 -8.98 -11.58
C LYS A 3 0.15 -9.05 -11.48
N LYS A 4 -0.47 -10.00 -12.20
CA LYS A 4 -1.92 -10.20 -12.20
C LYS A 4 -2.39 -10.80 -10.87
N LEU A 5 -1.64 -11.75 -10.33
CA LEU A 5 -1.94 -12.36 -9.03
C LEU A 5 -1.86 -11.33 -7.90
N ILE A 6 -0.83 -10.48 -7.90
CA ILE A 6 -0.70 -9.39 -6.91
C ILE A 6 -1.87 -8.42 -7.01
N LEU A 7 -2.28 -8.04 -8.23
CA LEU A 7 -3.43 -7.16 -8.42
C LEU A 7 -4.73 -7.80 -7.91
N ILE A 8 -4.96 -9.08 -8.20
CA ILE A 8 -6.12 -9.82 -7.69
C ILE A 8 -6.10 -9.86 -6.16
N PHE A 9 -4.94 -10.13 -5.56
CA PHE A 9 -4.77 -10.10 -4.11
C PHE A 9 -5.14 -8.73 -3.53
N ILE A 10 -4.61 -7.64 -4.08
CA ILE A 10 -4.93 -6.27 -3.63
C ILE A 10 -6.44 -6.02 -3.70
N ILE A 11 -7.07 -6.32 -4.84
CA ILE A 11 -8.51 -6.12 -5.04
C ILE A 11 -9.31 -6.95 -4.02
N ALA A 12 -8.98 -8.23 -3.86
CA ALA A 12 -9.65 -9.11 -2.91
C ALA A 12 -9.51 -8.60 -1.47
N THR A 13 -8.32 -8.16 -1.06
CA THR A 13 -8.09 -7.58 0.27
C THR A 13 -8.87 -6.27 0.46
N CYS A 14 -8.89 -5.37 -0.53
CA CYS A 14 -9.68 -4.14 -0.46
C CYS A 14 -11.18 -4.42 -0.31
N LEU A 15 -11.73 -5.35 -1.12
CA LEU A 15 -13.13 -5.75 -1.03
C LEU A 15 -13.46 -6.40 0.32
N TYR A 16 -12.57 -7.26 0.81
CA TYR A 16 -12.72 -7.91 2.11
C TYR A 16 -12.73 -6.88 3.25
N LEU A 17 -11.78 -5.94 3.25
CA LEU A 17 -11.71 -4.86 4.24
C LEU A 17 -12.91 -3.91 4.16
N LEU A 18 -13.43 -3.64 2.96
CA LEU A 18 -14.63 -2.81 2.78
C LEU A 18 -15.87 -3.45 3.41
N ILE A 19 -16.00 -4.78 3.34
CA ILE A 19 -17.16 -5.52 3.86
C ILE A 19 -17.03 -5.81 5.36
N LYS A 20 -15.83 -6.13 5.84
CA LYS A 20 -15.56 -6.67 7.19
C LYS A 20 -14.73 -5.76 8.10
N GLY A 21 -14.36 -4.58 7.65
CA GLY A 21 -13.32 -3.74 8.27
C GLY A 21 -13.46 -3.53 9.78
N SER A 22 -14.67 -3.33 10.30
CA SER A 22 -14.93 -3.15 11.74
C SER A 22 -14.57 -4.39 12.56
N ASP A 23 -15.03 -5.57 12.13
CA ASP A 23 -14.88 -6.82 12.88
C ASP A 23 -13.40 -7.25 12.95
N LEU A 24 -12.61 -6.88 11.94
CA LEU A 24 -11.19 -7.22 11.82
C LEU A 24 -10.30 -6.38 12.72
N LEU A 25 -10.75 -5.20 13.15
CA LEU A 25 -10.06 -4.36 14.13
C LEU A 25 -10.17 -4.94 15.55
N GLU A 26 -11.23 -5.68 15.83
CA GLU A 26 -11.46 -6.32 17.14
C GLU A 26 -10.82 -7.71 17.24
N THR A 27 -10.54 -8.33 16.08
CA THR A 27 -9.96 -9.67 16.01
C THR A 27 -8.44 -9.62 16.21
N ASN A 28 -7.97 -10.00 17.40
CA ASN A 28 -6.54 -10.06 17.69
C ASN A 28 -5.95 -11.42 17.31
N ILE A 29 -4.80 -11.42 16.64
CA ILE A 29 -4.06 -12.66 16.34
C ILE A 29 -3.08 -12.94 17.48
N SER A 30 -3.40 -13.92 18.32
CA SER A 30 -2.66 -14.26 19.54
C SER A 30 -1.22 -14.71 19.28
N PHE A 31 -0.92 -15.35 18.14
CA PHE A 31 0.44 -15.72 17.75
C PHE A 31 1.33 -14.52 17.35
N LEU A 32 0.74 -13.40 16.95
CA LEU A 32 1.44 -12.20 16.47
C LEU A 32 1.36 -11.07 17.50
N TRP A 33 1.73 -11.36 18.75
CA TRP A 33 1.77 -10.38 19.85
C TRP A 33 0.46 -9.62 20.07
N ASN A 34 -0.70 -10.25 19.80
CA ASN A 34 -2.02 -9.62 19.85
C ASN A 34 -2.15 -8.37 18.97
N ILE A 35 -1.44 -8.32 17.83
CA ILE A 35 -1.66 -7.29 16.82
C ILE A 35 -3.07 -7.52 16.20
N PRO A 36 -3.90 -6.47 16.09
CA PRO A 36 -5.19 -6.55 15.40
C PRO A 36 -5.02 -7.03 13.96
N LEU A 37 -5.85 -7.98 13.53
CA LEU A 37 -5.81 -8.54 12.17
C LEU A 37 -5.97 -7.44 11.11
N GLY A 38 -6.78 -6.41 11.38
CA GLY A 38 -6.92 -5.24 10.51
C GLY A 38 -5.59 -4.55 10.19
N ASN A 39 -4.70 -4.38 11.16
CA ASN A 39 -3.39 -3.74 10.94
C ASN A 39 -2.45 -4.61 10.10
N ILE A 40 -2.50 -5.93 10.28
CA ILE A 40 -1.72 -6.88 9.48
C ILE A 40 -2.20 -6.85 8.03
N LEU A 41 -3.52 -6.87 7.82
CA LEU A 41 -4.10 -6.79 6.48
C LEU A 41 -3.77 -5.46 5.80
N ALA A 42 -3.84 -4.34 6.53
CA ALA A 42 -3.45 -3.03 6.01
C ALA A 42 -1.97 -3.01 5.59
N TYR A 43 -1.07 -3.54 6.43
CA TYR A 43 0.36 -3.64 6.12
C TYR A 43 0.62 -4.49 4.86
N LEU A 44 -0.03 -5.65 4.75
CA LEU A 44 0.10 -6.52 3.58
C LEU A 44 -0.49 -5.87 2.30
N ALA A 45 -1.57 -5.11 2.41
CA ALA A 45 -2.15 -4.37 1.28
C ALA A 45 -1.20 -3.26 0.79
N LEU A 46 -0.59 -2.50 1.71
CA LEU A 46 0.42 -1.48 1.37
C LEU A 46 1.66 -2.10 0.73
N LEU A 47 2.19 -3.18 1.31
CA LEU A 47 3.33 -3.91 0.74
C LEU A 47 3.04 -4.48 -0.65
N SER A 48 1.92 -5.17 -0.81
CA SER A 48 1.58 -5.79 -2.09
C SER A 48 1.39 -4.75 -3.19
N SER A 49 0.76 -3.61 -2.89
CA SER A 49 0.59 -2.51 -3.85
C SER A 49 1.92 -1.85 -4.24
N THR A 50 2.85 -1.64 -3.30
CA THR A 50 4.17 -1.08 -3.63
C THR A 50 5.08 -2.07 -4.37
N VAL A 51 4.97 -3.38 -4.09
CA VAL A 51 5.60 -4.40 -4.93
C VAL A 51 5.02 -4.36 -6.34
N PHE A 52 3.70 -4.18 -6.48
CA PHE A 52 3.07 -4.04 -7.79
C PHE A 52 3.60 -2.84 -8.57
N THR A 53 3.70 -1.65 -7.95
CA THR A 53 4.25 -0.45 -8.61
C THR A 53 5.70 -0.62 -9.04
N LEU A 54 6.52 -1.28 -8.22
CA LEU A 54 7.89 -1.64 -8.57
C LEU A 54 7.95 -2.58 -9.78
N LEU A 55 7.02 -3.53 -9.89
CA LEU A 55 6.98 -4.50 -10.99
C LEU A 55 6.49 -3.87 -12.32
N ILE A 56 5.58 -2.90 -12.29
CA ILE A 56 5.07 -2.25 -13.52
C ILE A 56 5.97 -1.13 -14.04
N THR A 57 6.83 -0.57 -13.20
CA THR A 57 7.77 0.50 -13.58
C THR A 57 9.03 -0.06 -14.27
N SER A 58 9.59 0.72 -15.20
CA SER A 58 10.82 0.33 -15.92
C SER A 58 12.06 0.75 -15.14
N LYS A 59 13.03 -0.17 -14.99
CA LYS A 59 14.26 0.01 -14.19
C LYS A 59 15.06 1.27 -14.51
N LYS A 60 14.95 1.80 -15.73
CA LYS A 60 15.70 2.99 -16.21
C LYS A 60 14.96 4.32 -15.99
N THR A 61 13.82 4.32 -15.29
CA THR A 61 12.98 5.52 -15.12
C THR A 61 13.07 6.09 -13.71
N LYS A 62 12.87 7.41 -13.57
CA LYS A 62 12.74 8.07 -12.25
C LYS A 62 11.61 7.46 -11.41
N LEU A 63 10.55 6.98 -12.07
CA LEU A 63 9.44 6.27 -11.42
C LEU A 63 9.87 4.98 -10.72
N PHE A 64 10.88 4.28 -11.24
CA PHE A 64 11.41 3.09 -10.57
C PHE A 64 12.16 3.44 -9.29
N ILE A 65 12.81 4.61 -9.23
CA ILE A 65 13.43 5.10 -7.99
C ILE A 65 12.35 5.43 -6.97
N LEU A 66 11.29 6.14 -7.39
CA LEU A 66 10.15 6.44 -6.52
C LEU A 66 9.47 5.17 -6.01
N ALA A 67 9.23 4.17 -6.86
CA ALA A 67 8.67 2.88 -6.46
C ALA A 67 9.55 2.14 -5.43
N LYS A 68 10.89 2.24 -5.53
CA LYS A 68 11.80 1.68 -4.52
C LYS A 68 11.69 2.40 -3.18
N ILE A 69 11.65 3.74 -3.20
CA ILE A 69 11.48 4.54 -1.98
C ILE A 69 10.15 4.17 -1.33
N ASP A 70 9.08 4.11 -2.12
CA ASP A 70 7.73 3.76 -1.66
C ASP A 70 7.66 2.36 -1.03
N LEU A 71 8.36 1.38 -1.64
CA LEU A 71 8.49 0.04 -1.06
C LEU A 71 9.25 0.07 0.28
N VAL A 72 10.34 0.82 0.39
CA VAL A 72 11.09 0.95 1.65
C VAL A 72 10.21 1.59 2.72
N LEU A 73 9.48 2.66 2.40
CA LEU A 73 8.52 3.28 3.30
C LEU A 73 7.44 2.26 3.71
N SER A 74 6.90 1.49 2.76
CA SER A 74 5.89 0.47 3.06
C SER A 74 6.41 -0.64 3.96
N ILE A 75 7.65 -1.12 3.78
CA ILE A 75 8.29 -2.11 4.68
C ILE A 75 8.45 -1.54 6.09
N LEU A 76 8.83 -0.28 6.20
CA LEU A 76 8.99 0.39 7.49
C LEU A 76 7.66 0.78 8.14
N TRP A 77 6.53 0.63 7.43
CA TRP A 77 5.26 1.13 7.91
C TRP A 77 4.86 0.54 9.26
N LEU A 78 4.95 -0.77 9.44
CA LEU A 78 4.56 -1.41 10.70
C LEU A 78 5.52 -1.06 11.86
N PRO A 79 6.87 -1.17 11.72
CA PRO A 79 7.79 -0.70 12.75
C PRO A 79 7.58 0.77 13.15
N VAL A 80 7.44 1.67 12.17
CA VAL A 80 7.17 3.10 12.41
C VAL A 80 5.84 3.29 13.13
N SER A 81 4.82 2.52 12.77
CA SER A 81 3.50 2.58 13.41
C SER A 81 3.54 2.16 14.89
N ILE A 82 4.30 1.12 15.22
CA ILE A 82 4.47 0.66 16.60
C ILE A 82 5.23 1.71 17.43
N LEU A 83 6.31 2.27 16.86
CA LEU A 83 7.10 3.32 17.53
C LEU A 83 6.28 4.60 17.73
N ALA A 84 5.49 5.00 16.72
CA ALA A 84 4.68 6.22 16.77
C ALA A 84 3.51 6.12 17.75
N SER A 85 2.83 4.98 17.80
CA SER A 85 1.70 4.74 18.70
C SER A 85 2.13 4.39 20.13
N GLY A 86 3.34 3.87 20.31
CA GLY A 86 3.88 3.40 21.58
C GLY A 86 3.34 2.03 22.01
N ASN A 87 2.67 1.30 21.11
CA ASN A 87 2.09 -0.01 21.40
C ASN A 87 1.99 -0.89 20.15
N VAL A 88 1.93 -2.20 20.35
CA VAL A 88 1.83 -3.18 19.26
C VAL A 88 0.47 -3.16 18.56
N LYS A 89 -0.57 -2.61 19.20
CA LYS A 89 -1.91 -2.51 18.61
C LYS A 89 -2.03 -1.38 17.59
N VAL A 90 -1.02 -0.52 17.46
CA VAL A 90 -1.05 0.67 16.58
C VAL A 90 -2.26 1.56 16.90
N SER A 91 -2.63 1.63 18.19
CA SER A 91 -3.72 2.49 18.65
C SER A 91 -3.15 3.82 19.14
N PHE A 92 -3.57 4.93 18.53
CA PHE A 92 -3.15 6.26 18.95
C PHE A 92 -4.00 6.76 20.12
N SER A 93 -3.34 7.31 21.12
CA SER A 93 -3.96 7.89 22.32
C SER A 93 -3.25 9.18 22.70
N SER A 94 -3.75 9.91 23.71
CA SER A 94 -3.10 11.13 24.20
C SER A 94 -1.69 10.90 24.77
N GLN A 95 -1.31 9.66 25.06
CA GLN A 95 0.02 9.27 25.55
C GLN A 95 0.95 8.74 24.46
N SER A 96 0.52 8.73 23.19
CA SER A 96 1.35 8.22 22.10
C SER A 96 2.60 9.10 21.88
N PRO A 97 3.78 8.50 21.62
CA PRO A 97 5.03 9.24 21.42
C PRO A 97 4.99 10.27 20.27
N LEU A 98 4.21 9.98 19.23
CA LEU A 98 3.99 10.88 18.10
C LEU A 98 2.50 11.14 17.91
N SER A 99 2.16 12.35 17.44
CA SER A 99 0.79 12.66 17.03
C SER A 99 0.36 11.74 15.88
N SER A 100 -0.92 11.33 15.92
CA SER A 100 -1.57 10.59 14.84
C SER A 100 -1.44 11.29 13.48
N ASP A 101 -1.35 12.61 13.45
CA ASP A 101 -1.26 13.39 12.21
C ASP A 101 0.02 13.10 11.41
N TYR A 102 1.14 12.88 12.12
CA TYR A 102 2.41 12.48 11.48
C TYR A 102 2.29 11.09 10.86
N TRP A 103 1.63 10.18 11.57
CA TRP A 103 1.41 8.81 11.09
C TRP A 103 0.45 8.78 9.88
N TYR A 104 -0.62 9.57 9.91
CA TYR A 104 -1.53 9.73 8.77
C TYR A 104 -0.81 10.33 7.56
N SER A 105 0.01 11.36 7.77
CA SER A 105 0.79 11.99 6.69
C SER A 105 1.77 11.00 6.06
N TYR A 106 2.47 10.23 6.89
CA TYR A 106 3.39 9.20 6.44
C TYR A 106 2.67 8.10 5.61
N THR A 107 1.53 7.63 6.10
CA THR A 107 0.71 6.64 5.38
C THR A 107 0.15 7.22 4.07
N ALA A 108 -0.29 8.48 4.09
CA ALA A 108 -0.80 9.17 2.91
C ALA A 108 0.27 9.33 1.83
N ILE A 109 1.52 9.65 2.20
CA ILE A 109 2.64 9.75 1.25
C ILE A 109 2.83 8.43 0.49
N ILE A 110 2.85 7.30 1.21
CA ILE A 110 2.96 5.96 0.60
C ILE A 110 1.83 5.75 -0.41
N VAL A 111 0.59 5.96 0.03
CA VAL A 111 -0.59 5.73 -0.82
C VAL A 111 -0.59 6.65 -2.05
N LEU A 112 -0.25 7.93 -1.89
CA LEU A 112 -0.26 8.90 -2.99
C LEU A 112 0.82 8.61 -4.03
N ILE A 113 2.03 8.21 -3.62
CA ILE A 113 3.09 7.79 -4.57
C ILE A 113 2.60 6.59 -5.37
N ASN A 114 2.05 5.60 -4.67
CA ASN A 114 1.57 4.36 -5.26
C ASN A 114 0.45 4.59 -6.30
N LEU A 115 -0.57 5.38 -5.92
CA LEU A 115 -1.64 5.80 -6.83
C LEU A 115 -1.12 6.60 -8.02
N GLY A 116 -0.19 7.53 -7.80
CA GLY A 116 0.42 8.32 -8.86
C GLY A 116 1.11 7.45 -9.92
N ILE A 117 1.86 6.42 -9.49
CA ILE A 117 2.54 5.49 -10.39
C ILE A 117 1.52 4.64 -11.17
N ILE A 118 0.49 4.12 -10.50
CA ILE A 118 -0.56 3.30 -11.14
C ILE A 118 -1.30 4.11 -12.20
N LEU A 119 -1.73 5.34 -11.86
CA LEU A 119 -2.42 6.25 -12.78
C LEU A 119 -1.55 6.58 -13.99
N TRP A 120 -0.29 6.96 -13.76
CA TRP A 120 0.65 7.24 -14.83
C TRP A 120 0.83 6.05 -15.78
N TYR A 121 0.99 4.85 -15.22
CA TYR A 121 1.13 3.62 -16.01
C TYR A 121 -0.13 3.33 -16.82
N GLY A 122 -1.31 3.46 -16.22
CA GLY A 122 -2.60 3.28 -16.89
C GLY A 122 -2.79 4.24 -18.07
N ILE A 123 -2.55 5.54 -17.84
CA ILE A 123 -2.62 6.58 -18.88
C ILE A 123 -1.63 6.29 -20.01
N SER A 124 -0.39 5.95 -19.68
CA SER A 124 0.65 5.62 -20.67
C SER A 124 0.25 4.45 -21.56
N LYS A 125 -0.38 3.42 -20.98
CA LYS A 125 -0.88 2.26 -21.74
C LYS A 125 -2.10 2.59 -22.59
N LEU A 126 -3.02 3.40 -22.08
CA LEU A 126 -4.19 3.85 -22.82
C LEU A 126 -3.79 4.67 -24.04
N ILE A 127 -2.89 5.64 -23.88
CA ILE A 127 -2.36 6.45 -25.00
C ILE A 127 -1.70 5.56 -26.06
N HIS A 128 -0.90 4.59 -25.63
CA HIS A 128 -0.24 3.66 -26.56
C HIS A 128 -1.26 2.83 -27.36
N TYR A 129 -2.31 2.32 -26.70
CA TYR A 129 -3.37 1.56 -27.35
C TYR A 129 -4.14 2.42 -28.37
N ILE A 130 -4.53 3.65 -28.00
CA ILE A 130 -5.22 4.59 -28.89
C ILE A 130 -4.37 4.90 -30.13
N ARG A 131 -3.05 5.12 -29.96
CA ARG A 131 -2.15 5.37 -31.10
C ARG A 131 -2.11 4.18 -32.05
N GLN A 132 -2.02 2.95 -31.54
CA GLN A 132 -2.01 1.75 -32.37
C GLN A 132 -3.33 1.54 -33.13
N SER A 133 -4.48 1.85 -32.50
CA SER A 133 -5.78 1.75 -33.19
C SER A 133 -5.97 2.81 -34.29
N LEU A 134 -5.28 3.95 -34.20
CA LEU A 134 -5.38 5.05 -35.16
C LEU A 134 -4.38 4.95 -36.32
N SER A 135 -3.38 4.06 -36.23
CA SER A 135 -2.42 3.80 -37.30
C SER A 135 -2.53 2.36 -37.85
N PRO A 136 -3.67 1.95 -38.45
CA PRO A 136 -3.83 0.61 -39.03
C PRO A 136 -3.20 0.45 -40.43
N LEU A 137 -2.22 1.28 -40.81
CA LEU A 137 -1.57 1.27 -42.14
C LEU A 137 -0.11 0.83 -42.05
#